data_AF-A0A7C3L4W0-F1
#
_entry.id   AF-A0A7C3L4W0-F1
#
_cell.length_a   1.000
_cell.length_b   1.000
_cell.length_c   1.000
_cell.angle_alpha   90.00
_cell.angle_beta   90.00
_cell.angle_gamma   90.00
#
_symmetry.space_group_name_H-M   'P 1'
#
loop_
_entity.id
_entity.type
_entity.pdbx_description
1 polymer ?
#
loop_
_entity_poly.entity_id
_entity_poly.type
_entity_poly.pdbx_seq_one_letter_code
_entity_poly.pdbx_strand_id
1 'polypeptide(L)' 'MEIDLVGEGLKFMVLGMAIVFIFLMVLVQVVKLQAFLINKFFPEKAPEVTPTASNTTQEAHHVAAIVAAVSEFRKNQ' A
#
# COMPACT_ATOMS: atom_id res chain seq x y z
N MET A 1 9.54 -6.08 -57.65
CA MET A 1 10.58 -5.85 -56.63
C MET A 1 10.05 -4.93 -55.52
N GLU A 2 8.88 -5.24 -54.93
CA GLU A 2 8.23 -4.36 -53.92
C GLU A 2 8.00 -5.06 -52.56
N ILE A 3 8.08 -6.39 -52.54
CA ILE A 3 7.94 -7.22 -51.33
C ILE A 3 9.05 -6.91 -50.30
N ASP A 4 10.18 -6.37 -50.77
CA ASP A 4 11.33 -6.09 -49.92
C ASP A 4 11.07 -4.94 -48.94
N LEU A 5 10.46 -3.83 -49.39
CA LEU A 5 10.19 -2.67 -48.54
C LEU A 5 9.12 -2.94 -47.48
N VAL A 6 8.04 -3.64 -47.85
CA VAL A 6 6.98 -4.00 -46.90
C VAL A 6 7.49 -5.03 -45.89
N GLY A 7 8.27 -6.01 -46.35
CA GLY A 7 8.90 -6.99 -45.47
C GLY A 7 9.91 -6.36 -44.51
N GLU A 8 10.67 -5.36 -44.97
CA GLU A 8 11.62 -4.62 -44.16
C GLU A 8 10.92 -3.69 -43.16
N GLY A 9 9.84 -3.01 -43.56
CA GLY A 9 8.98 -2.25 -42.65
C GLY A 9 8.36 -3.12 -41.54
N LEU A 10 7.92 -4.33 -41.88
CA LEU A 10 7.39 -5.27 -40.89
C LEU A 10 8.47 -5.73 -39.90
N LYS A 11 9.72 -5.95 -40.35
CA LYS A 11 10.84 -6.25 -39.45
C LYS A 11 11.08 -5.11 -38.46
N PHE A 12 11.08 -3.87 -38.92
CA PHE A 12 11.26 -2.70 -38.04
C PHE A 12 10.10 -2.51 -37.06
N MET A 13 8.85 -2.80 -37.47
CA MET A 13 7.69 -2.78 -36.58
C MET A 13 7.84 -3.80 -35.44
N VAL A 14 8.19 -5.05 -35.77
CA VAL A 14 8.40 -6.11 -34.77
C VAL A 14 9.59 -5.79 -33.88
N LEU A 15 10.70 -5.28 -34.45
CA LEU A 15 11.88 -4.87 -33.71
C LEU A 15 11.54 -3.76 -32.70
N GLY A 16 10.84 -2.72 -33.13
CA GLY A 16 10.45 -1.61 -32.27
C GLY A 16 9.53 -2.07 -31.12
N MET A 17 8.52 -2.89 -31.44
CA MET A 17 7.63 -3.47 -30.44
C MET A 17 8.38 -4.32 -29.42
N ALA A 18 9.31 -5.17 -29.88
CA ALA A 18 10.09 -6.04 -29.00
C ALA A 18 10.99 -5.24 -28.06
N ILE A 19 11.66 -4.20 -28.55
CA ILE A 19 12.52 -3.33 -27.74
C ILE A 19 11.71 -2.62 -26.65
N VAL A 20 10.56 -2.05 -27.01
CA VAL A 20 9.67 -1.39 -26.04
C VAL A 20 9.19 -2.39 -25.00
N PHE A 21 8.80 -3.59 -25.41
CA PHE A 21 8.35 -4.63 -24.48
C PHE A 21 9.44 -5.05 -23.50
N ILE A 22 10.67 -5.26 -23.99
CA ILE A 22 11.84 -5.57 -23.14
C ILE A 22 12.11 -4.42 -22.17
N PHE A 23 12.07 -3.18 -22.65
CA PHE A 23 12.30 -2.00 -21.81
C PHE A 23 11.28 -1.90 -20.68
N LEU A 24 9.98 -2.08 -20.98
CA LEU A 24 8.93 -2.10 -19.98
C LEU A 24 9.09 -3.28 -19.00
N MET A 25 9.46 -4.45 -19.50
CA MET A 25 9.75 -5.62 -18.65
C MET A 25 10.86 -5.31 -17.64
N VAL A 26 11.94 -4.67 -18.08
CA VAL A 26 13.05 -4.25 -17.21
C VAL A 26 12.56 -3.21 -16.20
N LEU A 27 11.79 -2.20 -16.62
CA LEU A 27 11.24 -1.20 -15.70
C LEU A 27 10.38 -1.84 -14.60
N VAL A 28 9.50 -2.77 -14.97
CA VAL A 28 8.67 -3.50 -13.99
C VAL A 28 9.56 -4.27 -13.01
N GLN A 29 10.61 -4.93 -13.48
CA GLN A 29 11.55 -5.64 -12.60
C GLN A 29 12.29 -4.69 -11.65
N VAL A 30 12.70 -3.51 -12.10
CA VAL A 30 13.34 -2.49 -11.25
C VAL A 30 12.38 -2.00 -10.17
N VAL A 31 11.14 -1.69 -10.53
CA VAL A 31 10.11 -1.25 -9.55
C VAL A 31 9.83 -2.35 -8.53
N LYS A 32 9.76 -3.63 -8.97
CA LYS A 32 9.60 -4.77 -8.05
C LYS A 32 10.81 -4.93 -7.13
N LEU A 33 12.02 -4.72 -7.63
CA LEU A 33 13.24 -4.77 -6.82
C LEU A 33 13.26 -3.64 -5.79
N GLN A 34 12.85 -2.43 -6.17
CA GLN A 34 12.68 -1.31 -5.26
C GLN A 34 11.65 -1.64 -4.18
N ALA A 35 10.47 -2.16 -4.56
CA ALA A 35 9.43 -2.56 -3.62
C ALA A 35 9.92 -3.65 -2.65
N PHE A 36 10.71 -4.61 -3.13
CA PHE A 36 11.33 -5.64 -2.29
C PHE A 36 12.35 -5.05 -1.30
N LEU A 37 13.22 -4.15 -1.77
CA LEU A 37 14.18 -3.46 -0.92
C LEU A 37 13.48 -2.63 0.16
N ILE A 38 12.45 -1.87 -0.22
CA ILE A 38 11.66 -1.05 0.71
C ILE A 38 11.03 -1.96 1.77
N ASN A 39 10.32 -3.02 1.39
CA ASN A 39 9.72 -3.94 2.36
C ASN A 39 10.75 -4.61 3.28
N LYS A 40 11.99 -4.84 2.81
CA LYS A 40 13.05 -5.49 3.59
C LYS A 40 13.72 -4.54 4.58
N PHE A 41 13.99 -3.30 4.18
CA PHE A 41 14.75 -2.32 4.98
C PHE A 41 13.84 -1.34 5.75
N PHE A 42 12.66 -1.04 5.21
CA PHE A 42 11.62 -0.23 5.81
C PHE A 42 10.31 -1.02 5.78
N PRO A 43 10.20 -2.11 6.58
CA PRO A 43 8.95 -2.84 6.70
C PRO A 43 7.88 -1.85 7.16
N GLU A 44 6.96 -1.53 6.26
CA GLU A 44 5.81 -0.72 6.60
C GLU A 44 5.02 -1.55 7.60
N LYS A 45 4.98 -1.08 8.85
CA LYS A 45 4.19 -1.72 9.89
C LYS A 45 2.76 -1.61 9.39
N ALA A 46 2.22 -2.71 8.87
CA ALA A 46 0.82 -2.79 8.49
C ALA A 46 0.01 -2.18 9.63
N PRO A 47 -0.97 -1.30 9.37
CA PRO A 47 -1.85 -0.87 10.43
C PRO A 47 -2.37 -2.15 11.07
N GLU A 48 -1.94 -2.42 12.30
CA GLU A 48 -2.48 -3.50 13.09
C GLU A 48 -3.97 -3.19 13.11
N VAL A 49 -4.75 -4.01 12.39
CA VAL A 49 -6.18 -4.07 12.61
C VAL A 49 -6.25 -4.63 14.02
N THR A 50 -6.18 -3.74 15.00
CA THR A 50 -6.42 -4.07 16.39
C THR A 50 -7.75 -4.80 16.36
N PRO A 51 -7.82 -6.05 16.85
CA PRO A 51 -9.11 -6.63 17.13
C PRO A 51 -9.81 -5.58 17.99
N THR A 52 -10.98 -5.11 17.60
CA THR A 52 -11.83 -4.31 18.49
C THR A 52 -12.01 -5.15 19.74
N ALA A 53 -11.13 -4.94 20.72
CA ALA A 53 -11.26 -5.50 22.03
C ALA A 53 -12.63 -5.01 22.50
N SER A 54 -13.51 -5.95 22.81
CA SER A 54 -14.89 -5.67 23.24
C SER A 54 -14.90 -4.42 24.12
N ASN A 55 -15.49 -3.33 23.60
CA ASN A 55 -15.46 -2.00 24.20
C ASN A 55 -16.03 -1.95 25.62
N THR A 56 -16.59 -3.06 26.12
CA THR A 56 -17.13 -3.24 27.48
C THR A 56 -16.23 -2.69 28.59
N THR A 57 -14.93 -2.94 28.55
CA THR A 57 -14.00 -2.44 29.59
C THR A 57 -13.78 -0.93 29.45
N GLN A 58 -13.69 -0.43 28.21
CA GLN A 58 -13.47 0.99 27.94
C GLN A 58 -14.71 1.83 28.31
N GLU A 59 -15.89 1.34 27.96
CA GLU A 59 -17.19 1.89 28.38
C GLU A 59 -17.33 1.91 29.91
N ALA A 60 -16.97 0.82 30.61
CA ALA A 60 -16.99 0.77 32.07
C ALA A 60 -16.06 1.81 32.71
N HIS A 61 -14.87 2.02 32.13
CA HIS A 61 -13.95 3.07 32.59
C HIS A 61 -14.49 4.48 32.34
N HIS A 62 -15.14 4.73 31.21
CA HIS A 62 -15.77 6.01 30.92
C HIS A 62 -16.91 6.32 31.89
N VAL A 63 -17.79 5.35 32.15
CA VAL A 63 -18.87 5.51 33.12
C VAL A 63 -18.32 5.76 34.53
N ALA A 64 -17.30 5.03 34.95
CA ALA A 64 -16.66 5.24 36.26
C ALA A 64 -16.04 6.64 36.39
N ALA A 65 -15.39 7.14 35.34
CA ALA A 65 -14.81 8.49 35.32
C ALA A 65 -15.88 9.59 35.43
N ILE A 66 -17.00 9.43 34.71
CA ILE A 66 -18.13 10.37 34.77
C ILE A 66 -18.75 10.37 36.18
N VAL A 67 -18.98 9.19 36.77
CA VAL A 67 -19.53 9.07 38.14
C VAL A 67 -18.59 9.71 39.16
N ALA A 68 -17.29 9.48 39.04
CA ALA A 68 -16.29 10.10 39.92
C ALA A 68 -16.33 11.64 39.83
N ALA A 69 -16.35 12.19 38.62
CA ALA A 69 -16.42 13.64 38.39
C ALA A 69 -17.69 14.26 38.97
N VAL A 70 -18.86 13.62 38.77
CA VAL A 70 -20.13 14.10 39.33
C VAL A 70 -20.15 14.00 40.85
N SER A 71 -19.61 12.92 41.41
CA SER A 71 -19.54 12.73 42.87
C SER A 71 -18.64 13.77 43.55
N GLU A 72 -17.52 14.13 42.92
CA GLU A 72 -16.59 15.14 43.43
C GLU A 72 -17.20 16.54 43.31
N PHE A 73 -17.85 16.86 42.20
CA PHE A 73 -18.57 18.12 42.03
C PHE A 73 -19.66 18.30 43.10
N ARG A 74 -20.44 17.25 43.37
CA ARG A 74 -21.53 17.28 44.37
C ARG A 74 -21.03 17.32 45.82
N LYS A 75 -19.77 16.95 46.07
CA LYS A 75 -19.13 17.02 47.38
C LYS A 75 -18.48 18.40 47.62
N ASN A 76 -18.09 19.09 46.55
CA ASN A 76 -17.52 20.44 46.57
C ASN A 76 -18.57 21.55 46.29
N GLN A 77 -19.85 21.19 46.17
CA GLN A 77 -21.04 22.07 46.19
C GLN A 77 -21.70 21.95 47.56
#